data_AF-A0A1G3ZNU7-F1
#
_entry.id   AF-A0A1G3ZNU7-F1
#
_cell.length_a   1.000
_cell.length_b   1.000
_cell.length_c   1.000
_cell.angle_alpha   90.00
_cell.angle_beta   90.00
_cell.angle_gamma   90.00
#
_symmetry.space_group_name_H-M   'P 1'
#
loop_
_entity.id
_entity.type
_entity.pdbx_description
1 polymer ?
#
loop_
_entity_poly.entity_id
_entity_poly.type
_entity_poly.pdbx_seq_one_letter_code
_entity_poly.pdbx_strand_id
1 'polypeptide(L)'
;MGEEVDFTQRYINLPAAPSRMQVAEDRILKERQATERKEPDQIVVDCNAQKKSLLRIEADQKLIEQWRAMKVENEGNRERANAAGRKEEGKSWNSAGNAFNNASEKLGKAIEAEAAGKPEVAMKWREAAEQHKNSVEPYAQAAQAASGNTKGVFSWNQIGNAFNNAADKLGKAIEAEVDGKPEIARKYCEVAEKKMCSIEPYTQAARTCAAEEKGQSGQWNNAGSGFYYAADHLGKAIEVEVAGKSEVARKYREVAEQYACSAEPFTQSARAYEQGKTAEGASWNHIGSRFYNAAGQLIRAIEADAAGKPEIARKYREVAEQQVRSVEPYAQAARARSAGKTEEGQSWNGAGIGFYNAGLNLEKAIEAEVAGRPELARKYREVAEQYTHSVEPHTQSARAYAAGKKDEGACWYSAGLGCYQVSEKLEKAIEAEVAGKLEVARKYREAAEQFALSVEPYTQSARAYTAGKKDEGQSWIRIASGFYYAAAELAKAIKAELADKPEVVQK
;
A
#
# COMPACT_ATOMS: atom_id res chain seq x y z
N MET A 1 -72.00 -23.57 -68.71
CA MET A 1 -70.53 -23.75 -68.66
C MET A 1 -70.08 -22.98 -67.43
N GLY A 2 -70.05 -23.61 -66.26
CA GLY A 2 -68.88 -24.37 -65.74
C GLY A 2 -68.04 -23.38 -64.90
N GLU A 3 -67.60 -23.61 -63.67
CA GLU A 3 -67.57 -24.76 -62.77
C GLU A 3 -67.71 -24.22 -61.33
N GLU A 4 -68.51 -24.89 -60.50
CA GLU A 4 -68.50 -24.73 -59.04
C GLU A 4 -67.26 -25.43 -58.48
N VAL A 5 -66.38 -24.68 -57.81
CA VAL A 5 -65.29 -25.24 -57.00
C VAL A 5 -65.65 -25.07 -55.54
N ASP A 6 -65.94 -26.22 -54.94
CA ASP A 6 -66.29 -26.48 -53.55
C ASP A 6 -65.18 -26.01 -52.58
N PHE A 7 -65.55 -25.09 -51.68
CA PHE A 7 -64.68 -24.55 -50.61
C PHE A 7 -65.02 -25.20 -49.25
N THR A 8 -65.43 -26.47 -49.25
CA THR A 8 -65.51 -27.27 -48.03
C THR A 8 -64.27 -28.15 -47.85
N GLN A 9 -63.86 -28.33 -46.59
CA GLN A 9 -62.84 -29.29 -46.11
C GLN A 9 -61.36 -28.87 -46.12
N ARG A 10 -61.02 -27.82 -45.35
CA ARG A 10 -59.74 -27.77 -44.60
C ARG A 10 -59.90 -27.13 -43.21
N TYR A 11 -60.82 -27.65 -42.40
CA TYR A 11 -60.63 -27.60 -40.94
C TYR A 11 -59.88 -28.86 -40.54
N ILE A 12 -58.56 -28.73 -40.55
CA ILE A 12 -57.60 -29.70 -40.10
C ILE A 12 -57.91 -30.02 -38.63
N ASN A 13 -58.08 -31.32 -38.33
CA ASN A 13 -58.16 -31.90 -36.99
C ASN A 13 -57.05 -31.31 -36.10
N LEU A 14 -57.37 -30.30 -35.29
CA LEU A 14 -56.55 -29.90 -34.17
C LEU A 14 -56.85 -30.90 -33.05
N PRO A 15 -55.88 -31.73 -32.62
CA PRO A 15 -56.10 -32.64 -31.51
C PRO A 15 -56.49 -31.82 -30.28
N ALA A 16 -57.54 -32.26 -29.60
CA ALA A 16 -57.99 -31.65 -28.35
C ALA A 16 -56.78 -31.50 -27.42
N ALA A 17 -56.56 -30.27 -26.93
CA ALA A 17 -55.46 -30.00 -26.00
C ALA A 17 -55.57 -30.96 -24.81
N PRO A 18 -54.51 -31.70 -24.45
CA PRO A 18 -54.55 -32.64 -23.34
C PRO A 18 -54.97 -31.88 -22.07
N SER A 19 -55.84 -32.49 -21.29
CA SER A 19 -56.27 -31.88 -20.03
C SER A 19 -55.05 -31.63 -19.13
N ARG A 20 -55.08 -30.59 -18.29
CA ARG A 20 -53.99 -30.30 -17.33
C ARG A 20 -53.62 -31.52 -16.47
N MET A 21 -54.59 -32.42 -16.26
CA MET A 21 -54.40 -33.67 -15.53
C MET A 21 -53.64 -34.72 -16.34
N GLN A 22 -53.94 -34.90 -17.63
CA GLN A 22 -53.17 -35.79 -18.52
C GLN A 22 -51.72 -35.34 -18.70
N VAL A 23 -51.48 -34.02 -18.78
CA VAL A 23 -50.10 -33.48 -18.84
C VAL A 23 -49.32 -33.76 -17.54
N ALA A 24 -50.00 -33.74 -16.39
CA ALA A 24 -49.39 -34.07 -15.10
C ALA A 24 -49.11 -35.58 -14.97
N GLU A 25 -50.03 -36.44 -15.40
CA GLU A 25 -49.87 -37.89 -15.39
C GLU A 25 -48.77 -38.37 -16.34
N ASP A 26 -48.70 -37.85 -17.57
CA ASP A 26 -47.62 -38.16 -18.51
C ASP A 26 -46.25 -37.68 -18.00
N ARG A 27 -46.22 -36.57 -17.26
CA ARG A 27 -45.00 -36.07 -16.62
C ARG A 27 -44.54 -36.99 -15.49
N ILE A 28 -45.46 -37.43 -14.62
CA ILE A 28 -45.17 -38.38 -13.54
C ILE A 28 -44.72 -39.74 -14.11
N LEU A 29 -45.36 -40.21 -15.18
CA LEU A 29 -45.01 -41.47 -15.83
C LEU A 29 -43.63 -41.40 -16.50
N LYS A 30 -43.30 -40.29 -17.18
CA LYS A 30 -41.97 -40.06 -17.73
C LYS A 30 -40.89 -39.97 -16.66
N GLU A 31 -41.16 -39.29 -15.55
CA GLU A 31 -40.23 -39.21 -14.42
C GLU A 31 -40.00 -40.60 -13.80
N ARG A 32 -41.05 -41.41 -13.61
CA ARG A 32 -40.93 -42.81 -13.15
C ARG A 32 -40.10 -43.68 -14.10
N GLN A 33 -40.41 -43.64 -15.40
CA GLN A 33 -39.70 -44.43 -16.41
C GLN A 33 -38.23 -43.99 -16.57
N ALA A 34 -37.92 -42.71 -16.36
CA ALA A 34 -36.55 -42.21 -16.35
C ALA A 34 -35.76 -42.74 -15.15
N THR A 35 -36.38 -42.89 -13.98
CA THR A 35 -35.77 -43.54 -12.81
C THR A 35 -35.60 -45.05 -12.98
N GLU A 36 -36.54 -45.76 -13.61
CA GLU A 36 -36.46 -47.21 -13.84
C GLU A 36 -35.48 -47.60 -14.95
N ARG A 37 -35.11 -46.67 -15.85
CA ARG A 37 -34.13 -46.88 -16.93
C ARG A 37 -32.69 -46.52 -16.56
N LYS A 38 -32.40 -46.03 -15.34
CA LYS A 38 -31.01 -45.89 -14.91
C LYS A 38 -30.39 -47.29 -14.84
N GLU A 39 -29.37 -47.53 -15.65
CA GLU A 39 -28.62 -48.79 -15.59
C GLU A 39 -28.16 -49.04 -14.15
N PRO A 40 -28.21 -50.29 -13.64
CA PRO A 40 -27.79 -50.62 -12.28
C PRO A 40 -26.43 -50.03 -11.90
N ASP A 41 -25.51 -49.95 -12.86
CA ASP A 41 -24.19 -49.36 -12.69
C ASP A 41 -24.24 -47.86 -12.36
N GLN A 42 -25.16 -47.09 -12.97
CA GLN A 42 -25.36 -45.67 -12.65
C GLN A 42 -25.90 -45.47 -11.23
N ILE A 43 -26.79 -46.36 -10.77
CA ILE A 43 -27.33 -46.32 -9.40
C ILE A 43 -26.21 -46.55 -8.38
N VAL A 44 -25.30 -47.48 -8.65
CA VAL A 44 -24.14 -47.75 -7.78
C VAL A 44 -23.19 -46.55 -7.74
N VAL A 45 -22.92 -45.90 -8.87
CA VAL A 45 -22.10 -44.68 -8.94
C VAL A 45 -22.73 -43.54 -8.14
N ASP A 46 -24.03 -43.28 -8.32
CA ASP A 46 -24.76 -42.23 -7.62
C ASP A 46 -24.76 -42.46 -6.09
N CYS A 47 -25.00 -43.71 -5.65
CA CYS A 47 -24.98 -44.10 -4.23
C CYS A 47 -23.58 -43.93 -3.61
N ASN A 48 -22.53 -44.33 -4.32
CA ASN A 48 -21.15 -44.14 -3.87
C ASN A 48 -20.77 -42.65 -3.78
N ALA A 49 -21.24 -41.81 -4.70
CA ALA A 49 -21.03 -40.37 -4.65
C ALA A 49 -21.72 -39.74 -3.43
N GLN A 50 -22.99 -40.11 -3.18
CA GLN A 50 -23.73 -39.66 -1.99
C GLN A 50 -23.05 -40.08 -0.68
N LYS A 51 -22.59 -41.33 -0.59
CA LYS A 51 -21.86 -41.82 0.59
C LYS A 51 -20.57 -41.04 0.83
N LYS A 52 -19.79 -40.74 -0.22
CA LYS A 52 -18.59 -39.89 -0.12
C LYS A 52 -18.93 -38.48 0.34
N SER A 53 -20.02 -37.92 -0.17
CA SER A 53 -20.51 -36.58 0.19
C SER A 53 -20.89 -36.51 1.69
N LEU A 54 -21.67 -37.48 2.19
CA LEU A 54 -22.02 -37.59 3.61
C LEU A 54 -20.79 -37.70 4.52
N LEU A 55 -19.80 -38.53 4.14
CA LEU A 55 -18.55 -38.66 4.90
C LEU A 55 -17.77 -37.34 4.97
N ARG A 56 -17.78 -36.53 3.91
CA ARG A 56 -17.16 -35.19 3.92
C ARG A 56 -17.90 -34.23 4.83
N ILE A 57 -19.24 -34.23 4.79
CA ILE A 57 -20.07 -33.40 5.67
C ILE A 57 -19.81 -33.75 7.14
N GLU A 58 -19.79 -35.04 7.48
CA GLU A 58 -19.48 -35.48 8.86
C GLU A 58 -18.07 -35.07 9.30
N ALA A 59 -17.08 -35.12 8.40
CA ALA A 59 -15.73 -34.65 8.68
C ALA A 59 -15.68 -33.13 8.92
N ASP A 60 -16.34 -32.35 8.06
CA ASP A 60 -16.43 -30.89 8.19
C ASP A 60 -17.14 -30.49 9.50
N GLN A 61 -18.20 -31.20 9.91
CA GLN A 61 -18.89 -30.99 11.18
C GLN A 61 -17.99 -31.23 12.39
N LYS A 62 -17.24 -32.35 12.41
CA LYS A 62 -16.28 -32.64 13.48
C LYS A 62 -15.18 -31.57 13.56
N LEU A 63 -14.73 -31.07 12.41
CA LEU A 63 -13.73 -30.01 12.35
C LEU A 63 -14.27 -28.68 12.90
N ILE A 64 -15.53 -28.33 12.60
CA ILE A 64 -16.22 -27.19 13.21
C ILE A 64 -16.29 -27.32 14.73
N GLU A 65 -16.64 -28.50 15.26
CA GLU A 65 -16.68 -28.74 16.71
C GLU A 65 -15.29 -28.58 17.35
N GLN A 66 -14.26 -29.12 16.72
CA GLN A 66 -12.88 -28.98 17.16
C GLN A 66 -12.44 -27.51 17.19
N TRP A 67 -12.72 -26.74 16.14
CA TRP A 67 -12.36 -25.32 16.08
C TRP A 67 -13.15 -24.45 17.05
N ARG A 68 -14.41 -24.80 17.34
CA ARG A 68 -15.19 -24.17 18.42
C ARG A 68 -14.56 -24.41 19.79
N ALA A 69 -14.06 -25.61 20.06
CA ALA A 69 -13.34 -25.89 21.31
C ALA A 69 -12.03 -25.07 21.41
N MET A 70 -11.24 -25.01 20.33
CA MET A 70 -10.01 -24.19 20.29
C MET A 70 -10.28 -22.69 20.45
N LYS A 71 -11.41 -22.19 19.93
CA LYS A 71 -11.84 -20.81 20.16
C LYS A 71 -12.07 -20.53 21.65
N VAL A 72 -12.77 -21.42 22.36
CA VAL A 72 -13.01 -21.27 23.81
C VAL A 72 -11.69 -21.27 24.58
N GLU A 73 -10.73 -22.09 24.18
CA GLU A 73 -9.38 -22.08 24.75
C GLU A 73 -8.68 -20.71 24.55
N ASN A 74 -8.73 -20.16 23.32
CA ASN A 74 -8.18 -18.83 23.01
C ASN A 74 -8.88 -17.71 23.78
N GLU A 75 -10.19 -17.79 24.02
CA GLU A 75 -10.92 -16.87 24.88
C GLU A 75 -10.42 -16.92 26.33
N GLY A 76 -10.18 -18.12 26.86
CA GLY A 76 -9.55 -18.30 28.18
C GLY A 76 -8.13 -17.75 28.25
N ASN A 77 -7.32 -17.92 27.19
CA ASN A 77 -5.99 -17.31 27.08
C ASN A 77 -6.06 -15.77 27.08
N ARG A 78 -6.98 -15.20 26.30
CA ARG A 78 -7.24 -13.75 26.26
C ARG A 78 -7.60 -13.20 27.64
N GLU A 79 -8.51 -13.86 28.34
CA GLU A 79 -8.96 -13.43 29.68
C GLU A 79 -7.82 -13.45 30.70
N ARG A 80 -7.01 -14.52 30.70
CA ARG A 80 -5.80 -14.61 31.54
C ARG A 80 -4.81 -13.49 31.24
N ALA A 81 -4.53 -13.22 29.96
CA ALA A 81 -3.63 -12.16 29.55
C ALA A 81 -4.14 -10.77 29.99
N ASN A 82 -5.43 -10.50 29.79
CA ASN A 82 -6.06 -9.25 30.21
C ASN A 82 -6.08 -9.07 31.73
N ALA A 83 -6.35 -10.14 32.49
CA ALA A 83 -6.28 -10.11 33.95
C ALA A 83 -4.87 -9.80 34.47
N ALA A 84 -3.84 -10.22 33.73
CA ALA A 84 -2.43 -9.87 33.99
C ALA A 84 -2.02 -8.48 33.45
N GLY A 85 -2.94 -7.68 32.90
CA GLY A 85 -2.67 -6.36 32.33
C GLY A 85 -2.00 -6.38 30.94
N ARG A 86 -1.84 -7.54 30.32
CA ARG A 86 -1.16 -7.72 29.02
C ARG A 86 -2.15 -7.57 27.85
N LYS A 87 -2.59 -6.34 27.62
CA LYS A 87 -3.66 -6.01 26.65
C LYS A 87 -3.34 -6.43 25.22
N GLU A 88 -2.09 -6.30 24.76
CA GLU A 88 -1.71 -6.67 23.39
C GLU A 88 -1.72 -8.19 23.16
N GLU A 89 -1.26 -8.97 24.14
CA GLU A 89 -1.40 -10.44 24.12
C GLU A 89 -2.88 -10.85 24.06
N GLY A 90 -3.73 -10.20 24.87
CA GLY A 90 -5.18 -10.41 24.85
C GLY A 90 -5.80 -10.11 23.48
N LYS A 91 -5.42 -9.02 22.82
CA LYS A 91 -5.89 -8.70 21.46
C LYS A 91 -5.49 -9.79 20.45
N SER A 92 -4.25 -10.27 20.50
CA SER A 92 -3.77 -11.31 19.58
C SER A 92 -4.54 -12.63 19.77
N TRP A 93 -4.78 -13.06 21.02
CA TRP A 93 -5.61 -14.24 21.30
C TRP A 93 -7.06 -14.07 20.82
N ASN A 94 -7.63 -12.87 20.96
CA ASN A 94 -8.95 -12.56 20.43
C ASN A 94 -9.01 -12.72 18.91
N SER A 95 -8.00 -12.24 18.19
CA SER A 95 -7.88 -12.41 16.74
C SER A 95 -7.76 -13.88 16.34
N ALA A 96 -6.97 -14.68 17.07
CA ALA A 96 -6.87 -16.13 16.87
C ALA A 96 -8.22 -16.85 17.07
N GLY A 97 -8.98 -16.48 18.11
CA GLY A 97 -10.34 -17.01 18.34
C GLY A 97 -11.32 -16.64 17.22
N ASN A 98 -11.27 -15.40 16.74
CA ASN A 98 -12.11 -14.94 15.63
C ASN A 98 -11.78 -15.68 14.32
N ALA A 99 -10.50 -15.97 14.07
CA ALA A 99 -10.08 -16.75 12.90
C ALA A 99 -10.72 -18.15 12.88
N PHE A 100 -10.75 -18.87 14.00
CA PHE A 100 -11.45 -20.16 14.10
C PHE A 100 -12.96 -20.03 13.87
N ASN A 101 -13.58 -18.95 14.37
CA ASN A 101 -15.00 -18.68 14.15
C ASN A 101 -15.31 -18.50 12.66
N ASN A 102 -14.51 -17.70 11.96
CA ASN A 102 -14.65 -17.45 10.52
C ASN A 102 -14.39 -18.74 9.71
N ALA A 103 -13.36 -19.50 10.05
CA ALA A 103 -13.08 -20.79 9.42
C ALA A 103 -14.26 -21.76 9.55
N SER A 104 -14.86 -21.84 10.74
CA SER A 104 -16.03 -22.67 11.02
C SER A 104 -17.27 -22.23 10.22
N GLU A 105 -17.48 -20.91 10.06
CA GLU A 105 -18.56 -20.37 9.21
C GLU A 105 -18.39 -20.81 7.75
N LYS A 106 -17.16 -20.76 7.22
CA LYS A 106 -16.90 -21.17 5.83
C LYS A 106 -17.10 -22.68 5.63
N LEU A 107 -16.74 -23.52 6.60
CA LEU A 107 -17.09 -24.94 6.55
C LEU A 107 -18.60 -25.18 6.61
N GLY A 108 -19.36 -24.35 7.34
CA GLY A 108 -20.83 -24.37 7.29
C GLY A 108 -21.35 -24.15 5.87
N LYS A 109 -20.83 -23.12 5.17
CA LYS A 109 -21.16 -22.88 3.75
C LYS A 109 -20.71 -24.02 2.82
N ALA A 110 -19.59 -24.69 3.14
CA ALA A 110 -19.16 -25.87 2.39
C ALA A 110 -20.14 -27.04 2.54
N ILE A 111 -20.62 -27.31 3.75
CA ILE A 111 -21.63 -28.34 4.03
C ILE A 111 -22.93 -28.04 3.29
N GLU A 112 -23.39 -26.78 3.31
CA GLU A 112 -24.59 -26.35 2.58
C GLU A 112 -24.46 -26.56 1.07
N ALA A 113 -23.32 -26.18 0.48
CA ALA A 113 -23.05 -26.38 -0.94
C ALA A 113 -22.97 -27.86 -1.32
N GLU A 114 -22.32 -28.67 -0.48
CA GLU A 114 -22.19 -30.13 -0.66
C GLU A 114 -23.57 -30.81 -0.61
N ALA A 115 -24.40 -30.46 0.38
CA ALA A 115 -25.78 -30.95 0.50
C ALA A 115 -26.68 -30.53 -0.67
N ALA A 116 -26.41 -29.37 -1.28
CA ALA A 116 -27.07 -28.90 -2.49
C ALA A 116 -26.56 -29.57 -3.78
N GLY A 117 -25.67 -30.56 -3.69
CA GLY A 117 -25.11 -31.26 -4.84
C GLY A 117 -24.09 -30.41 -5.63
N LYS A 118 -23.43 -29.45 -4.98
CA LYS A 118 -22.41 -28.56 -5.57
C LYS A 118 -21.02 -28.81 -4.96
N PRO A 119 -20.41 -29.99 -5.17
CA PRO A 119 -19.16 -30.38 -4.51
C PRO A 119 -17.96 -29.49 -4.87
N GLU A 120 -17.93 -28.90 -6.06
CA GLU A 120 -16.86 -27.97 -6.47
C GLU A 120 -16.92 -26.66 -5.68
N VAL A 121 -18.12 -26.12 -5.45
CA VAL A 121 -18.33 -24.93 -4.61
C VAL A 121 -17.98 -25.24 -3.15
N ALA A 122 -18.36 -26.42 -2.65
CA ALA A 122 -18.00 -26.87 -1.31
C ALA A 122 -16.48 -26.96 -1.12
N MET A 123 -15.75 -27.49 -2.11
CA MET A 123 -14.29 -27.55 -2.08
C MET A 123 -13.64 -26.16 -1.97
N LYS A 124 -14.14 -25.16 -2.72
CA LYS A 124 -13.63 -23.78 -2.63
C LYS A 124 -13.92 -23.17 -1.25
N TRP A 125 -15.09 -23.44 -0.65
CA TRP A 125 -15.37 -22.99 0.72
C TRP A 125 -14.46 -23.63 1.76
N ARG A 126 -14.07 -24.90 1.59
CA ARG A 126 -13.08 -25.57 2.44
C ARG A 126 -11.69 -24.92 2.31
N GLU A 127 -11.29 -24.53 1.10
CA GLU A 127 -10.04 -23.80 0.90
C GLU A 127 -10.06 -22.43 1.62
N ALA A 128 -11.15 -21.68 1.50
CA ALA A 128 -11.32 -20.43 2.24
C ALA A 128 -11.30 -20.65 3.77
N ALA A 129 -11.90 -21.74 4.27
CA ALA A 129 -11.83 -22.12 5.68
C ALA A 129 -10.39 -22.40 6.14
N GLU A 130 -9.61 -23.14 5.33
CA GLU A 130 -8.21 -23.44 5.66
C GLU A 130 -7.36 -22.17 5.72
N GLN A 131 -7.59 -21.19 4.83
CA GLN A 131 -6.89 -19.91 4.89
C GLN A 131 -7.21 -19.12 6.17
N HIS A 132 -8.46 -19.10 6.64
CA HIS A 132 -8.78 -18.53 7.95
C HIS A 132 -8.05 -19.27 9.07
N LYS A 133 -8.05 -20.61 9.05
CA LYS A 133 -7.33 -21.40 10.07
C LYS A 133 -5.82 -21.14 10.02
N ASN A 134 -5.24 -20.90 8.84
CA ASN A 134 -3.81 -20.56 8.71
C ASN A 134 -3.44 -19.22 9.35
N SER A 135 -4.40 -18.32 9.58
CA SER A 135 -4.17 -17.08 10.34
C SER A 135 -4.01 -17.29 11.84
N VAL A 136 -4.48 -18.41 12.39
CA VAL A 136 -4.47 -18.68 13.84
C VAL A 136 -3.05 -18.75 14.39
N GLU A 137 -2.18 -19.51 13.74
CA GLU A 137 -0.80 -19.73 14.22
C GLU A 137 0.00 -18.42 14.32
N PRO A 138 0.02 -17.54 13.30
CA PRO A 138 0.61 -16.21 13.42
C PRO A 138 0.03 -15.37 14.56
N TYR A 139 -1.29 -15.38 14.80
CA TYR A 139 -1.88 -14.65 15.92
C TYR A 139 -1.45 -15.23 17.28
N ALA A 140 -1.35 -16.56 17.40
CA ALA A 140 -0.83 -17.21 18.60
C ALA A 140 0.64 -16.82 18.84
N GLN A 141 1.47 -16.80 17.79
CA GLN A 141 2.85 -16.33 17.85
C GLN A 141 2.95 -14.85 18.22
N ALA A 142 2.04 -14.00 17.74
CA ALA A 142 1.94 -12.60 18.16
C ALA A 142 1.61 -12.47 19.66
N ALA A 143 0.71 -13.32 20.17
CA ALA A 143 0.35 -13.33 21.58
C ALA A 143 1.53 -13.76 22.46
N GLN A 144 2.23 -14.83 22.08
CA GLN A 144 3.46 -15.28 22.74
C GLN A 144 4.55 -14.20 22.71
N ALA A 145 4.78 -13.57 21.55
CA ALA A 145 5.71 -12.46 21.37
C ALA A 145 5.39 -11.27 22.30
N ALA A 146 4.11 -10.98 22.54
CA ALA A 146 3.65 -9.89 23.40
C ALA A 146 3.89 -10.20 24.88
N SER A 147 3.75 -11.46 25.30
CA SER A 147 4.08 -11.89 26.66
C SER A 147 5.55 -11.65 27.02
N GLY A 148 6.45 -11.76 26.03
CA GLY A 148 7.88 -11.51 26.17
C GLY A 148 8.32 -10.08 25.87
N ASN A 149 7.37 -9.15 25.67
CA ASN A 149 7.64 -7.76 25.28
C ASN A 149 8.56 -7.61 24.05
N THR A 150 8.40 -8.50 23.07
CA THR A 150 9.25 -8.54 21.88
C THR A 150 8.70 -7.63 20.77
N LYS A 151 9.59 -7.12 19.91
CA LYS A 151 9.22 -6.24 18.78
C LYS A 151 8.49 -6.98 17.63
N GLY A 152 8.39 -8.31 17.68
CA GLY A 152 7.78 -9.14 16.63
C GLY A 152 6.25 -9.16 16.62
N VAL A 153 5.59 -8.65 17.66
CA VAL A 153 4.12 -8.70 17.80
C VAL A 153 3.39 -8.13 16.59
N PHE A 154 3.85 -6.97 16.11
CA PHE A 154 3.24 -6.31 14.95
C PHE A 154 3.32 -7.19 13.70
N SER A 155 4.51 -7.70 13.36
CA SER A 155 4.72 -8.52 12.16
C SER A 155 3.88 -9.79 12.18
N TRP A 156 3.82 -10.49 13.32
CA TRP A 156 2.99 -11.69 13.45
C TRP A 156 1.49 -11.40 13.31
N ASN A 157 1.01 -10.32 13.90
CA ASN A 157 -0.38 -9.88 13.72
C ASN A 157 -0.69 -9.57 12.25
N GLN A 158 0.25 -8.96 11.52
CA GLN A 158 0.04 -8.65 10.11
C GLN A 158 0.03 -9.89 9.21
N ILE A 159 0.80 -10.94 9.54
CA ILE A 159 0.70 -12.24 8.84
C ILE A 159 -0.69 -12.84 9.06
N GLY A 160 -1.19 -12.85 10.30
CA GLY A 160 -2.55 -13.32 10.61
C GLY A 160 -3.62 -12.51 9.85
N ASN A 161 -3.49 -11.18 9.83
CA ASN A 161 -4.38 -10.31 9.07
C ASN A 161 -4.34 -10.60 7.56
N ALA A 162 -3.17 -10.87 7.00
CA ALA A 162 -3.03 -11.19 5.57
C ALA A 162 -3.79 -12.47 5.20
N PHE A 163 -3.60 -13.56 5.95
CA PHE A 163 -4.34 -14.82 5.76
C PHE A 163 -5.85 -14.63 5.92
N ASN A 164 -6.29 -13.97 7.00
CA ASN A 164 -7.70 -13.78 7.27
C ASN A 164 -8.40 -12.98 6.15
N ASN A 165 -7.76 -11.91 5.66
CA ASN A 165 -8.32 -11.12 4.56
C ASN A 165 -8.27 -11.86 3.22
N ALA A 166 -7.23 -12.65 2.94
CA ALA A 166 -7.19 -13.48 1.74
C ALA A 166 -8.37 -14.47 1.71
N ALA A 167 -8.66 -15.11 2.85
CA ALA A 167 -9.81 -15.99 3.02
C ALA A 167 -11.16 -15.27 2.79
N ASP A 168 -11.32 -14.06 3.32
CA ASP A 168 -12.52 -13.24 3.08
C ASP A 168 -12.72 -12.90 1.59
N LYS A 169 -11.62 -12.62 0.87
CA LYS A 169 -11.69 -12.35 -0.58
C LYS A 169 -11.97 -13.61 -1.39
N LEU A 170 -11.45 -14.77 -1.01
CA LEU A 170 -11.86 -16.05 -1.60
C LEU A 170 -13.36 -16.31 -1.37
N GLY A 171 -13.89 -16.01 -0.19
CA GLY A 171 -15.33 -16.08 0.08
C GLY A 171 -16.15 -15.23 -0.88
N LYS A 172 -15.75 -13.96 -1.09
CA LYS A 172 -16.38 -13.07 -2.08
C LYS A 172 -16.25 -13.59 -3.51
N ALA A 173 -15.14 -14.25 -3.85
CA ALA A 173 -14.96 -14.86 -5.17
C ALA A 173 -15.96 -16.00 -5.40
N ILE A 174 -16.12 -16.88 -4.42
CA ILE A 174 -17.05 -18.02 -4.48
C ILE A 174 -18.50 -17.52 -4.59
N GLU A 175 -18.87 -16.50 -3.82
CA GLU A 175 -20.20 -15.88 -3.89
C GLU A 175 -20.47 -15.29 -5.29
N ALA A 176 -19.50 -14.56 -5.86
CA ALA A 176 -19.62 -14.02 -7.21
C ALA A 176 -19.75 -15.12 -8.29
N GLU A 177 -19.07 -16.25 -8.12
CA GLU A 177 -19.16 -17.39 -9.05
C GLU A 177 -20.53 -18.07 -8.97
N VAL A 178 -21.07 -18.29 -7.76
CA VAL A 178 -22.42 -18.82 -7.56
C VAL A 178 -23.49 -17.92 -8.17
N ASP A 179 -23.27 -16.61 -8.15
CA ASP A 179 -24.10 -15.59 -8.79
C ASP A 179 -23.97 -15.55 -10.33
N GLY A 180 -23.15 -16.39 -10.94
CA GLY A 180 -22.90 -16.39 -12.38
C GLY A 180 -22.05 -15.22 -12.86
N LYS A 181 -21.17 -14.67 -11.99
CA LYS A 181 -20.26 -13.55 -12.28
C LYS A 181 -18.79 -14.00 -12.22
N PRO A 182 -18.35 -14.94 -13.07
CA PRO A 182 -17.01 -15.55 -12.99
C PRO A 182 -15.86 -14.54 -13.16
N GLU A 183 -16.07 -13.46 -13.91
CA GLU A 183 -15.07 -12.41 -14.07
C GLU A 183 -14.80 -11.63 -12.78
N ILE A 184 -15.83 -11.41 -11.95
CA ILE A 184 -15.67 -10.79 -10.63
C ILE A 184 -15.01 -11.76 -9.67
N ALA A 185 -15.39 -13.04 -9.73
CA ALA A 185 -14.76 -14.11 -8.94
C ALA A 185 -13.24 -14.16 -9.17
N ARG A 186 -12.82 -14.20 -10.44
CA ARG A 186 -11.40 -14.19 -10.82
C ARG A 186 -10.64 -12.98 -10.26
N LYS A 187 -11.24 -11.77 -10.33
CA LYS A 187 -10.61 -10.56 -9.76
C LYS A 187 -10.45 -10.65 -8.25
N TYR A 188 -11.41 -11.23 -7.52
CA TYR A 188 -11.27 -11.42 -6.07
C TYR A 188 -10.23 -12.50 -5.71
N CYS A 189 -10.08 -13.56 -6.51
CA CYS A 189 -8.98 -14.51 -6.36
C CYS A 189 -7.62 -13.81 -6.52
N GLU A 190 -7.45 -12.95 -7.52
CA GLU A 190 -6.22 -12.15 -7.70
C GLU A 190 -5.93 -11.27 -6.46
N VAL A 191 -6.97 -10.68 -5.85
CA VAL A 191 -6.80 -9.91 -4.60
C VAL A 191 -6.32 -10.82 -3.46
N ALA A 192 -6.91 -12.01 -3.32
CA ALA A 192 -6.49 -12.97 -2.29
C ALA A 192 -5.02 -13.38 -2.48
N GLU A 193 -4.61 -13.71 -3.70
CA GLU A 193 -3.22 -14.02 -4.04
C GLU A 193 -2.26 -12.87 -3.69
N LYS A 194 -2.62 -11.62 -4.04
CA LYS A 194 -1.80 -10.45 -3.68
C LYS A 194 -1.72 -10.22 -2.17
N LYS A 195 -2.77 -10.51 -1.41
CA LYS A 195 -2.70 -10.50 0.07
C LYS A 195 -1.69 -11.53 0.57
N MET A 196 -1.67 -12.72 -0.03
CA MET A 196 -0.71 -13.77 0.33
C MET A 196 0.74 -13.36 0.06
N CYS A 197 1.02 -12.56 -0.98
CA CYS A 197 2.36 -12.00 -1.23
C CYS A 197 2.90 -11.15 -0.07
N SER A 198 2.05 -10.60 0.81
CA SER A 198 2.51 -9.85 1.99
C SER A 198 3.06 -10.73 3.13
N ILE A 199 2.72 -12.02 3.14
CA ILE A 199 3.07 -12.95 4.23
C ILE A 199 4.58 -13.17 4.31
N GLU A 200 5.24 -13.36 3.17
CA GLU A 200 6.68 -13.63 3.15
C GLU A 200 7.48 -12.45 3.75
N PRO A 201 7.32 -11.19 3.29
CA PRO A 201 7.98 -10.05 3.92
C PRO A 201 7.67 -9.90 5.40
N TYR A 202 6.40 -10.04 5.83
CA TYR A 202 6.09 -9.96 7.26
C TYR A 202 6.73 -11.10 8.07
N THR A 203 6.86 -12.29 7.48
CA THR A 203 7.57 -13.43 8.11
C THR A 203 9.04 -13.10 8.30
N GLN A 204 9.69 -12.49 7.30
CA GLN A 204 11.08 -12.03 7.44
C GLN A 204 11.20 -10.92 8.48
N ALA A 205 10.24 -10.00 8.56
CA ALA A 205 10.21 -8.97 9.60
C ALA A 205 10.11 -9.57 11.01
N ALA A 206 9.26 -10.59 11.19
CA ALA A 206 9.10 -11.28 12.46
C ALA A 206 10.37 -12.02 12.88
N ARG A 207 11.04 -12.71 11.94
CA ARG A 207 12.31 -13.42 12.16
C ARG A 207 13.44 -12.45 12.53
N THR A 208 13.62 -11.38 11.78
CA THR A 208 14.65 -10.36 12.05
C THR A 208 14.40 -9.61 13.37
N CYS A 209 13.12 -9.39 13.74
CA CYS A 209 12.76 -8.88 15.08
C CYS A 209 13.19 -9.82 16.21
N ALA A 210 13.01 -11.14 16.04
CA ALA A 210 13.42 -12.14 17.03
C ALA A 210 14.95 -12.26 17.15
N ALA A 211 15.67 -12.00 16.06
CA ALA A 211 17.15 -11.98 16.03
C ALA A 211 17.76 -10.65 16.55
N GLU A 212 16.93 -9.66 16.92
CA GLU A 212 17.35 -8.32 17.36
C GLU A 212 18.18 -7.51 16.32
N GLU A 213 18.07 -7.85 15.05
CA GLU A 213 18.79 -7.18 13.97
C GLU A 213 18.20 -5.79 13.69
N LYS A 214 18.91 -4.75 14.15
CA LYS A 214 18.45 -3.35 14.03
C LYS A 214 18.37 -2.93 12.55
N GLY A 215 17.21 -2.40 12.16
CA GLY A 215 17.01 -1.71 10.88
C GLY A 215 16.35 -2.54 9.77
N GLN A 216 16.55 -3.87 9.74
CA GLN A 216 15.98 -4.73 8.69
C GLN A 216 14.49 -4.98 8.86
N SER A 217 14.04 -5.24 10.09
CA SER A 217 12.64 -5.62 10.37
C SER A 217 11.64 -4.55 9.97
N GLY A 218 12.01 -3.27 10.11
CA GLY A 218 11.20 -2.15 9.64
C GLY A 218 10.96 -2.20 8.13
N GLN A 219 11.98 -2.56 7.35
CA GLN A 219 11.88 -2.61 5.89
C GLN A 219 11.09 -3.80 5.38
N TRP A 220 11.28 -4.96 6.00
CA TRP A 220 10.44 -6.13 5.73
C TRP A 220 8.95 -5.86 6.07
N ASN A 221 8.68 -5.15 7.17
CA ASN A 221 7.32 -4.73 7.53
C ASN A 221 6.73 -3.75 6.50
N ASN A 222 7.53 -2.82 6.00
CA ASN A 222 7.10 -1.87 4.98
C ASN A 222 6.82 -2.57 3.65
N ALA A 223 7.66 -3.53 3.24
CA ALA A 223 7.44 -4.35 2.05
C ALA A 223 6.13 -5.15 2.14
N GLY A 224 5.89 -5.82 3.26
CA GLY A 224 4.63 -6.54 3.51
C GLY A 224 3.43 -5.59 3.46
N SER A 225 3.57 -4.39 4.02
CA SER A 225 2.51 -3.36 4.01
C SER A 225 2.20 -2.87 2.59
N GLY A 226 3.22 -2.69 1.74
CA GLY A 226 3.03 -2.36 0.33
C GLY A 226 2.13 -3.38 -0.39
N PHE A 227 2.43 -4.67 -0.30
CA PHE A 227 1.58 -5.71 -0.89
C PHE A 227 0.18 -5.77 -0.26
N TYR A 228 0.10 -5.65 1.07
CA TYR A 228 -1.17 -5.72 1.78
C TYR A 228 -2.11 -4.59 1.37
N TYR A 229 -1.64 -3.34 1.35
CA TYR A 229 -2.49 -2.20 0.95
C TYR A 229 -2.78 -2.19 -0.54
N ALA A 230 -1.85 -2.64 -1.39
CA ALA A 230 -2.12 -2.82 -2.82
C ALA A 230 -3.34 -3.73 -3.05
N ALA A 231 -3.38 -4.89 -2.38
CA ALA A 231 -4.50 -5.81 -2.50
C ALA A 231 -5.80 -5.24 -1.90
N ASP A 232 -5.72 -4.49 -0.79
CA ASP A 232 -6.91 -3.84 -0.20
C ASP A 232 -7.58 -2.88 -1.19
N HIS A 233 -6.78 -2.02 -1.82
CA HIS A 233 -7.29 -1.05 -2.78
C HIS A 233 -7.74 -1.69 -4.09
N LEU A 234 -7.13 -2.80 -4.52
CA LEU A 234 -7.65 -3.58 -5.64
C LEU A 234 -9.04 -4.18 -5.30
N GLY A 235 -9.23 -4.67 -4.06
CA GLY A 235 -10.53 -5.10 -3.57
C GLY A 235 -11.58 -3.99 -3.60
N LYS A 236 -11.23 -2.78 -3.12
CA LYS A 236 -12.10 -1.60 -3.20
C LYS A 236 -12.42 -1.21 -4.64
N ALA A 237 -11.45 -1.31 -5.56
CA ALA A 237 -11.69 -1.04 -6.97
C ALA A 237 -12.76 -1.99 -7.56
N ILE A 238 -12.73 -3.28 -7.22
CA ILE A 238 -13.72 -4.26 -7.65
C ILE A 238 -15.10 -3.91 -7.06
N GLU A 239 -15.19 -3.62 -5.76
CA GLU A 239 -16.45 -3.26 -5.09
C GLU A 239 -17.11 -2.03 -5.74
N VAL A 240 -16.32 -1.01 -6.06
CA VAL A 240 -16.77 0.21 -6.72
C VAL A 240 -17.14 -0.02 -8.20
N GLU A 241 -16.42 -0.91 -8.90
CA GLU A 241 -16.73 -1.31 -10.28
C GLU A 241 -18.06 -2.06 -10.37
N VAL A 242 -18.32 -2.98 -9.43
CA VAL A 242 -19.60 -3.70 -9.33
C VAL A 242 -20.77 -2.74 -9.07
N ALA A 243 -20.51 -1.63 -8.37
CA ALA A 243 -21.48 -0.55 -8.18
C ALA A 243 -21.63 0.39 -9.40
N GLY A 244 -21.00 0.09 -10.55
CA GLY A 244 -21.12 0.86 -11.79
C GLY A 244 -20.27 2.14 -11.84
N LYS A 245 -19.33 2.34 -10.91
CA LYS A 245 -18.51 3.56 -10.80
C LYS A 245 -17.09 3.34 -11.37
N SER A 246 -17.01 3.01 -12.66
CA SER A 246 -15.75 2.60 -13.34
C SER A 246 -14.59 3.60 -13.18
N GLU A 247 -14.84 4.91 -13.25
CA GLU A 247 -13.81 5.93 -13.08
C GLU A 247 -13.21 5.95 -11.67
N VAL A 248 -14.01 5.71 -10.64
CA VAL A 248 -13.52 5.64 -9.26
C VAL A 248 -12.76 4.34 -9.03
N ALA A 249 -13.22 3.23 -9.63
CA ALA A 249 -12.49 1.97 -9.61
C ALA A 249 -11.10 2.09 -10.25
N ARG A 250 -10.99 2.80 -11.39
CA ARG A 250 -9.71 3.08 -12.05
C ARG A 250 -8.73 3.81 -11.12
N LYS A 251 -9.19 4.83 -10.39
CA LYS A 251 -8.36 5.55 -9.42
C LYS A 251 -7.88 4.65 -8.27
N TYR A 252 -8.72 3.73 -7.76
CA TYR A 252 -8.27 2.77 -6.75
C TYR A 252 -7.25 1.75 -7.28
N ARG A 253 -7.31 1.39 -8.56
CA ARG A 253 -6.26 0.55 -9.19
C ARG A 253 -4.92 1.28 -9.27
N GLU A 254 -4.95 2.57 -9.58
CA GLU A 254 -3.75 3.42 -9.56
C GLU A 254 -3.13 3.48 -8.15
N VAL A 255 -3.95 3.65 -7.10
CA VAL A 255 -3.49 3.56 -5.70
C VAL A 255 -2.86 2.20 -5.41
N ALA A 256 -3.51 1.11 -5.84
CA ALA A 256 -3.01 -0.23 -5.63
C ALA A 256 -1.65 -0.48 -6.33
N GLU A 257 -1.49 0.05 -7.54
CA GLU A 257 -0.24 0.00 -8.30
C GLU A 257 0.90 0.72 -7.56
N GLN A 258 0.67 1.93 -7.06
CA GLN A 258 1.68 2.67 -6.30
C GLN A 258 2.10 1.93 -5.02
N TYR A 259 1.17 1.35 -4.27
CA TYR A 259 1.52 0.51 -3.13
C TYR A 259 2.31 -0.75 -3.53
N ALA A 260 1.96 -1.41 -4.64
CA ALA A 260 2.71 -2.55 -5.13
C ALA A 260 4.14 -2.15 -5.53
N CYS A 261 4.31 -1.01 -6.21
CA CYS A 261 5.62 -0.45 -6.56
C CYS A 261 6.50 -0.11 -5.34
N SER A 262 5.90 0.12 -4.16
CA SER A 262 6.67 0.36 -2.93
C SER A 262 7.34 -0.90 -2.36
N ALA A 263 6.77 -2.09 -2.60
CA ALA A 263 7.16 -3.31 -1.90
C ALA A 263 8.54 -3.84 -2.30
N GLU A 264 8.88 -3.77 -3.60
CA GLU A 264 10.17 -4.25 -4.11
C GLU A 264 11.35 -3.38 -3.60
N PRO A 265 11.31 -2.03 -3.67
CA PRO A 265 12.34 -1.20 -3.06
C PRO A 265 12.52 -1.43 -1.55
N PHE A 266 11.44 -1.65 -0.78
CA PHE A 266 11.58 -2.00 0.63
C PHE A 266 12.26 -3.36 0.83
N THR A 267 11.97 -4.33 -0.03
CA THR A 267 12.65 -5.64 -0.04
C THR A 267 14.14 -5.50 -0.34
N GLN A 268 14.50 -4.68 -1.33
CA GLN A 268 15.90 -4.38 -1.67
C GLN A 268 16.60 -3.62 -0.54
N SER A 269 15.90 -2.72 0.14
CA SER A 269 16.40 -2.04 1.33
C SER A 269 16.76 -3.02 2.44
N ALA A 270 15.85 -3.93 2.76
CA ALA A 270 16.06 -4.94 3.80
C ALA A 270 17.28 -5.82 3.50
N ARG A 271 17.40 -6.31 2.26
CA ARG A 271 18.56 -7.11 1.79
C ARG A 271 19.88 -6.31 1.83
N ALA A 272 19.86 -5.03 1.48
CA ALA A 272 21.05 -4.19 1.57
C ALA A 272 21.50 -4.00 3.03
N TYR A 273 20.57 -3.82 3.97
CA TYR A 273 20.88 -3.75 5.40
C TYR A 273 21.42 -5.07 5.96
N GLU A 274 20.89 -6.21 5.52
CA GLU A 274 21.41 -7.55 5.86
C GLU A 274 22.87 -7.71 5.43
N GLN A 275 23.25 -7.12 4.29
CA GLN A 275 24.63 -7.09 3.80
C GLN A 275 25.51 -6.00 4.45
N GLY A 276 25.00 -5.26 5.44
CA GLY A 276 25.71 -4.14 6.08
C GLY A 276 25.85 -2.89 5.21
N LYS A 277 25.18 -2.82 4.05
CA LYS A 277 25.24 -1.70 3.10
C LYS A 277 24.23 -0.61 3.46
N THR A 278 24.45 0.03 4.61
CA THR A 278 23.49 0.98 5.22
C THR A 278 23.07 2.13 4.31
N ALA A 279 24.02 2.70 3.56
CA ALA A 279 23.74 3.82 2.66
C ALA A 279 22.91 3.39 1.43
N GLU A 280 23.18 2.21 0.86
CA GLU A 280 22.37 1.64 -0.21
C GLU A 280 20.95 1.33 0.30
N GLY A 281 20.86 0.66 1.45
CA GLY A 281 19.59 0.36 2.12
C GLY A 281 18.73 1.60 2.38
N ALA A 282 19.35 2.70 2.81
CA ALA A 282 18.65 3.97 3.02
C ALA A 282 18.05 4.53 1.72
N SER A 283 18.79 4.47 0.60
CA SER A 283 18.28 4.90 -0.71
C SER A 283 17.08 4.07 -1.16
N TRP A 284 17.16 2.74 -1.05
CA TRP A 284 16.05 1.84 -1.38
C TRP A 284 14.83 2.09 -0.49
N ASN A 285 15.04 2.33 0.81
CA ASN A 285 13.96 2.68 1.74
C ASN A 285 13.28 3.99 1.34
N HIS A 286 14.06 4.99 0.91
CA HIS A 286 13.48 6.23 0.40
C HIS A 286 12.57 5.93 -0.79
N ILE A 287 13.03 5.20 -1.80
CA ILE A 287 12.22 4.84 -2.99
C ILE A 287 10.89 4.19 -2.58
N GLY A 288 10.93 3.17 -1.72
CA GLY A 288 9.71 2.50 -1.24
C GLY A 288 8.78 3.48 -0.54
N SER A 289 9.32 4.34 0.33
CA SER A 289 8.54 5.36 1.05
C SER A 289 7.88 6.38 0.11
N ARG A 290 8.50 6.71 -1.02
CA ARG A 290 7.93 7.67 -1.98
C ARG A 290 6.71 7.11 -2.71
N PHE A 291 6.81 5.87 -3.18
CA PHE A 291 5.66 5.16 -3.74
C PHE A 291 4.53 5.00 -2.71
N TYR A 292 4.87 4.64 -1.47
CA TYR A 292 3.90 4.49 -0.40
C TYR A 292 3.16 5.81 -0.08
N ASN A 293 3.91 6.92 0.01
CA ASN A 293 3.33 8.24 0.26
C ASN A 293 2.50 8.73 -0.92
N ALA A 294 2.96 8.51 -2.17
CA ALA A 294 2.20 8.85 -3.37
C ALA A 294 0.83 8.15 -3.40
N ALA A 295 0.78 6.86 -3.05
CA ALA A 295 -0.48 6.12 -2.90
C ALA A 295 -1.41 6.77 -1.86
N GLY A 296 -0.87 7.21 -0.71
CA GLY A 296 -1.63 7.94 0.31
C GLY A 296 -2.24 9.26 -0.20
N GLN A 297 -1.51 10.03 -1.01
CA GLN A 297 -2.02 11.27 -1.60
C GLN A 297 -3.09 11.00 -2.68
N LEU A 298 -2.94 9.92 -3.47
CA LEU A 298 -3.98 9.50 -4.41
C LEU A 298 -5.29 9.09 -3.70
N ILE A 299 -5.22 8.50 -2.51
CA ILE A 299 -6.42 8.22 -1.69
C ILE A 299 -7.11 9.53 -1.29
N ARG A 300 -6.36 10.53 -0.79
CA ARG A 300 -6.92 11.85 -0.48
C ARG A 300 -7.52 12.54 -1.70
N ALA A 301 -6.95 12.33 -2.89
CA ALA A 301 -7.54 12.80 -4.13
C ALA A 301 -8.89 12.14 -4.44
N ILE A 302 -9.03 10.83 -4.23
CA ILE A 302 -10.30 10.12 -4.39
C ILE A 302 -11.35 10.64 -3.39
N GLU A 303 -10.96 10.85 -2.13
CA GLU A 303 -11.84 11.38 -1.08
C GLU A 303 -12.29 12.82 -1.39
N ALA A 304 -11.39 13.68 -1.86
CA ALA A 304 -11.73 15.04 -2.27
C ALA A 304 -12.69 15.07 -3.47
N ASP A 305 -12.50 14.20 -4.47
CA ASP A 305 -13.45 14.04 -5.58
C ASP A 305 -14.82 13.58 -5.09
N ALA A 306 -14.87 12.59 -4.20
CA ALA A 306 -16.12 12.09 -3.62
C ALA A 306 -16.86 13.17 -2.81
N ALA A 307 -16.13 14.13 -2.22
CA ALA A 307 -16.66 15.30 -1.53
C ALA A 307 -17.02 16.46 -2.48
N GLY A 308 -16.94 16.29 -3.80
CA GLY A 308 -17.25 17.34 -4.78
C GLY A 308 -16.20 18.46 -4.85
N LYS A 309 -14.94 18.16 -4.52
CA LYS A 309 -13.81 19.12 -4.52
C LYS A 309 -12.73 18.73 -5.55
N PRO A 310 -13.04 18.74 -6.87
CA PRO A 310 -12.13 18.24 -7.90
C PRO A 310 -10.82 19.03 -8.02
N GLU A 311 -10.83 20.32 -7.71
CA GLU A 311 -9.62 21.14 -7.70
C GLU A 311 -8.63 20.74 -6.60
N ILE A 312 -9.13 20.34 -5.43
CA ILE A 312 -8.31 19.81 -4.34
C ILE A 312 -7.78 18.43 -4.70
N ALA A 313 -8.61 17.58 -5.32
CA ALA A 313 -8.19 16.27 -5.80
C ALA A 313 -7.06 16.36 -6.84
N ARG A 314 -7.15 17.31 -7.78
CA ARG A 314 -6.09 17.59 -8.77
C ARG A 314 -4.77 17.95 -8.08
N LYS A 315 -4.80 18.79 -7.06
CA LYS A 315 -3.60 19.17 -6.30
C LYS A 315 -2.99 17.99 -5.54
N TYR A 316 -3.79 17.10 -4.95
CA TYR A 316 -3.24 15.89 -4.34
C TYR A 316 -2.59 14.93 -5.35
N ARG A 317 -3.10 14.86 -6.58
CA ARG A 317 -2.41 14.12 -7.66
C ARG A 317 -1.07 14.76 -8.02
N GLU A 318 -0.98 16.08 -8.08
CA GLU A 318 0.28 16.80 -8.30
C GLU A 318 1.30 16.49 -7.19
N VAL A 319 0.87 16.42 -5.92
CA VAL A 319 1.74 15.96 -4.82
C VAL A 319 2.22 14.53 -5.05
N ALA A 320 1.33 13.60 -5.43
CA ALA A 320 1.68 12.22 -5.71
C ALA A 320 2.69 12.11 -6.87
N GLU A 321 2.48 12.85 -7.96
CA GLU A 321 3.41 12.92 -9.09
C GLU A 321 4.78 13.43 -8.67
N GLN A 322 4.83 14.47 -7.84
CA GLN A 322 6.10 15.01 -7.34
C GLN A 322 6.83 14.01 -6.43
N GLN A 323 6.12 13.25 -5.59
CA GLN A 323 6.69 12.16 -4.81
C GLN A 323 7.27 11.07 -5.74
N VAL A 324 6.55 10.67 -6.79
CA VAL A 324 7.04 9.69 -7.77
C VAL A 324 8.27 10.21 -8.53
N ARG A 325 8.34 11.50 -8.88
CA ARG A 325 9.54 12.09 -9.52
C ARG A 325 10.81 11.95 -8.69
N SER A 326 10.70 11.86 -7.37
CA SER A 326 11.86 11.63 -6.50
C SER A 326 12.43 10.22 -6.57
N VAL A 327 11.68 9.23 -7.08
CA VAL A 327 12.07 7.81 -7.15
C VAL A 327 13.33 7.62 -7.99
N GLU A 328 13.39 8.20 -9.19
CA GLU A 328 14.51 7.97 -10.12
C GLU A 328 15.86 8.46 -9.57
N PRO A 329 15.98 9.70 -9.03
CA PRO A 329 17.21 10.11 -8.35
C PRO A 329 17.60 9.18 -7.19
N TYR A 330 16.66 8.73 -6.35
CA TYR A 330 17.02 7.78 -5.28
C TYR A 330 17.46 6.42 -5.84
N ALA A 331 16.88 5.94 -6.95
CA ALA A 331 17.31 4.70 -7.60
C ALA A 331 18.74 4.84 -8.15
N GLN A 332 19.08 5.98 -8.74
CA GLN A 332 20.43 6.31 -9.17
C GLN A 332 21.38 6.40 -7.97
N ALA A 333 20.95 6.97 -6.84
CA ALA A 333 21.71 7.00 -5.61
C ALA A 333 22.02 5.59 -5.07
N ALA A 334 21.03 4.70 -5.08
CA ALA A 334 21.19 3.30 -4.66
C ALA A 334 22.21 2.57 -5.54
N ARG A 335 22.08 2.68 -6.87
CA ARG A 335 23.02 2.09 -7.85
C ARG A 335 24.44 2.63 -7.72
N ALA A 336 24.60 3.94 -7.50
CA ALA A 336 25.92 4.53 -7.30
C ALA A 336 26.58 4.02 -6.00
N ARG A 337 25.80 3.92 -4.91
CA ARG A 337 26.27 3.40 -3.61
C ARG A 337 26.62 1.91 -3.67
N SER A 338 25.83 1.10 -4.36
CA SER A 338 26.14 -0.33 -4.57
C SER A 338 27.44 -0.53 -5.36
N ALA A 339 27.79 0.42 -6.23
CA ALA A 339 29.05 0.46 -6.96
C ALA A 339 30.21 1.13 -6.19
N GLY A 340 30.03 1.50 -4.92
CA GLY A 340 31.05 2.16 -4.09
C GLY A 340 31.29 3.64 -4.41
N LYS A 341 30.42 4.27 -5.22
CA LYS A 341 30.54 5.69 -5.62
C LYS A 341 29.77 6.60 -4.67
N THR A 342 30.34 6.83 -3.49
CA THR A 342 29.67 7.55 -2.39
C THR A 342 29.25 8.99 -2.77
N GLU A 343 30.13 9.76 -3.42
CA GLU A 343 29.89 11.18 -3.77
C GLU A 343 28.79 11.34 -4.83
N GLU A 344 28.82 10.50 -5.87
CA GLU A 344 27.75 10.39 -6.88
C GLU A 344 26.42 10.03 -6.21
N GLY A 345 26.44 9.01 -5.34
CA GLY A 345 25.25 8.57 -4.61
C GLY A 345 24.69 9.62 -3.65
N GLN A 346 25.54 10.41 -3.00
CA GLN A 346 25.11 11.52 -2.14
C GLN A 346 24.45 12.65 -2.95
N SER A 347 24.97 12.92 -4.15
CA SER A 347 24.45 13.96 -5.04
C SER A 347 23.08 13.57 -5.59
N TRP A 348 22.93 12.33 -6.08
CA TRP A 348 21.63 11.79 -6.48
C TRP A 348 20.61 11.76 -5.33
N ASN A 349 21.05 11.43 -4.12
CA ASN A 349 20.20 11.48 -2.93
C ASN A 349 19.72 12.91 -2.62
N GLY A 350 20.57 13.92 -2.82
CA GLY A 350 20.20 15.34 -2.70
C GLY A 350 19.11 15.73 -3.70
N ALA A 351 19.24 15.30 -4.95
CA ALA A 351 18.21 15.51 -5.98
C ALA A 351 16.87 14.86 -5.60
N GLY A 352 16.89 13.62 -5.08
CA GLY A 352 15.68 12.94 -4.59
C GLY A 352 15.02 13.66 -3.40
N ILE A 353 15.83 14.18 -2.47
CA ILE A 353 15.35 14.97 -1.32
C ILE A 353 14.66 16.27 -1.79
N GLY A 354 15.20 16.95 -2.80
CA GLY A 354 14.59 18.16 -3.37
C GLY A 354 13.15 17.92 -3.85
N PHE A 355 12.95 16.90 -4.70
CA PHE A 355 11.61 16.53 -5.15
C PHE A 355 10.68 16.13 -3.99
N TYR A 356 11.19 15.37 -3.01
CA TYR A 356 10.39 14.95 -1.86
C TYR A 356 9.85 16.15 -1.06
N ASN A 357 10.73 17.08 -0.67
CA ASN A 357 10.33 18.23 0.14
C ASN A 357 9.46 19.21 -0.65
N ALA A 358 9.63 19.29 -1.97
CA ALA A 358 8.67 19.99 -2.82
C ALA A 358 7.26 19.40 -2.69
N GLY A 359 7.12 18.08 -2.75
CA GLY A 359 5.84 17.39 -2.51
C GLY A 359 5.24 17.70 -1.14
N LEU A 360 6.04 17.66 -0.06
CA LEU A 360 5.57 17.99 1.29
C LEU A 360 5.07 19.44 1.42
N ASN A 361 5.75 20.39 0.78
CA ASN A 361 5.33 21.79 0.83
C ASN A 361 4.08 22.04 -0.03
N LEU A 362 3.91 21.34 -1.15
CA LEU A 362 2.64 21.33 -1.90
C LEU A 362 1.49 20.79 -1.04
N GLU A 363 1.71 19.74 -0.25
CA GLU A 363 0.73 19.22 0.70
C GLU A 363 0.35 20.27 1.76
N LYS A 364 1.34 20.92 2.40
CA LYS A 364 1.10 22.04 3.33
C LYS A 364 0.32 23.18 2.66
N ALA A 365 0.57 23.46 1.38
CA ALA A 365 -0.16 24.47 0.63
C ALA A 365 -1.64 24.10 0.43
N ILE A 366 -1.94 22.83 0.14
CA ILE A 366 -3.33 22.34 0.04
C ILE A 366 -4.04 22.49 1.37
N GLU A 367 -3.39 22.11 2.47
CA GLU A 367 -3.97 22.20 3.82
C GLU A 367 -4.26 23.66 4.23
N ALA A 368 -3.34 24.58 3.93
CA ALA A 368 -3.57 26.01 4.13
C ALA A 368 -4.76 26.53 3.31
N GLU A 369 -4.89 26.10 2.05
CA GLU A 369 -6.00 26.51 1.18
C GLU A 369 -7.35 25.96 1.66
N VAL A 370 -7.42 24.68 2.06
CA VAL A 370 -8.62 24.07 2.65
C VAL A 370 -9.01 24.79 3.94
N ALA A 371 -8.04 25.30 4.70
CA ALA A 371 -8.26 26.13 5.89
C ALA A 371 -8.58 27.61 5.58
N GLY A 372 -8.79 28.00 4.32
CA GLY A 372 -9.13 29.37 3.94
C GLY A 372 -7.97 30.37 4.05
N ARG A 373 -6.72 29.88 3.97
CA ARG A 373 -5.49 30.70 4.07
C ARG A 373 -4.70 30.71 2.74
N PRO A 374 -5.21 31.36 1.69
CA PRO A 374 -4.62 31.31 0.34
C PRO A 374 -3.23 31.94 0.26
N GLU A 375 -2.95 32.99 1.03
CA GLU A 375 -1.63 33.62 1.09
C GLU A 375 -0.56 32.68 1.67
N LEU A 376 -0.93 31.90 2.70
CA LEU A 376 -0.07 30.88 3.27
C LEU A 376 0.17 29.74 2.28
N ALA A 377 -0.88 29.32 1.57
CA ALA A 377 -0.77 28.33 0.51
C ALA A 377 0.19 28.77 -0.60
N ARG A 378 0.12 30.04 -1.03
CA ARG A 378 1.05 30.62 -2.02
C ARG A 378 2.50 30.54 -1.55
N LYS A 379 2.79 30.97 -0.31
CA LYS A 379 4.16 30.90 0.26
C LYS A 379 4.72 29.47 0.26
N TYR A 380 3.90 28.47 0.60
CA TYR A 380 4.35 27.06 0.56
C TYR A 380 4.59 26.54 -0.86
N ARG A 381 3.82 27.00 -1.86
CA ARG A 381 4.10 26.67 -3.28
C ARG A 381 5.44 27.25 -3.74
N GLU A 382 5.72 28.50 -3.40
CA GLU A 382 7.00 29.14 -3.69
C GLU A 382 8.16 28.33 -3.08
N VAL A 383 8.02 27.86 -1.82
CA VAL A 383 9.02 26.98 -1.19
C VAL A 383 9.16 25.65 -1.94
N ALA A 384 8.06 25.04 -2.39
CA ALA A 384 8.10 23.81 -3.16
C ALA A 384 8.83 23.98 -4.51
N GLU A 385 8.63 25.12 -5.18
CA GLU A 385 9.37 25.49 -6.38
C GLU A 385 10.87 25.62 -6.07
N GLN A 386 11.26 26.29 -4.98
CA GLN A 386 12.66 26.43 -4.60
C GLN A 386 13.33 25.07 -4.31
N TYR A 387 12.64 24.14 -3.65
CA TYR A 387 13.14 22.76 -3.48
C TYR A 387 13.30 22.03 -4.82
N THR A 388 12.47 22.33 -5.81
CA THR A 388 12.63 21.78 -7.17
C THR A 388 13.86 22.37 -7.86
N HIS A 389 14.18 23.65 -7.65
CA HIS A 389 15.39 24.28 -8.19
C HIS A 389 16.70 23.67 -7.64
N SER A 390 16.69 23.08 -6.44
CA SER A 390 17.89 22.41 -5.91
C SER A 390 18.22 21.08 -6.62
N VAL A 391 17.27 20.51 -7.37
CA VAL A 391 17.43 19.21 -8.03
C VAL A 391 18.46 19.27 -9.15
N GLU A 392 18.46 20.32 -9.96
CA GLU A 392 19.32 20.43 -11.14
C GLU A 392 20.82 20.49 -10.76
N PRO A 393 21.27 21.36 -9.83
CA PRO A 393 22.68 21.34 -9.41
C PRO A 393 23.10 20.00 -8.79
N HIS A 394 22.24 19.34 -8.01
CA HIS A 394 22.53 18.01 -7.49
C HIS A 394 22.66 16.95 -8.59
N THR A 395 21.85 17.04 -9.63
CA THR A 395 21.92 16.16 -10.81
C THR A 395 23.21 16.40 -11.60
N GLN A 396 23.60 17.66 -11.80
CA GLN A 396 24.87 18.02 -12.44
C GLN A 396 26.08 17.54 -11.63
N SER A 397 26.01 17.68 -10.30
CA SER A 397 27.02 17.16 -9.38
C SER A 397 27.21 15.65 -9.54
N ALA A 398 26.12 14.89 -9.53
CA ALA A 398 26.17 13.44 -9.68
C ALA A 398 26.79 13.02 -11.01
N ARG A 399 26.43 13.69 -12.12
CA ARG A 399 27.01 13.47 -13.45
C ARG A 399 28.51 13.79 -13.49
N ALA A 400 28.95 14.88 -12.86
CA ALA A 400 30.35 15.24 -12.79
C ALA A 400 31.17 14.21 -11.99
N TYR A 401 30.66 13.74 -10.86
CA TYR A 401 31.28 12.65 -10.08
C TYR A 401 31.34 11.33 -10.87
N ALA A 402 30.28 10.97 -11.59
CA ALA A 402 30.26 9.79 -12.44
C ALA A 402 31.35 9.83 -13.53
N ALA A 403 31.68 11.04 -14.02
CA ALA A 403 32.76 11.29 -14.98
C ALA A 403 34.15 11.46 -14.34
N GLY A 404 34.29 11.28 -13.02
CA GLY A 404 35.56 11.42 -12.30
C GLY A 404 36.01 12.87 -12.04
N LYS A 405 35.15 13.87 -12.30
CA LYS A 405 35.45 15.30 -12.14
C LYS A 405 35.10 15.79 -10.73
N LYS A 406 35.95 15.44 -9.76
CA LYS A 406 35.67 15.67 -8.32
C LYS A 406 35.44 17.13 -7.95
N ASP A 407 36.28 18.04 -8.42
CA ASP A 407 36.18 19.47 -8.06
C ASP A 407 34.89 20.11 -8.63
N GLU A 408 34.57 19.81 -9.89
CA GLU A 408 33.31 20.22 -10.54
C GLU A 408 32.11 19.65 -9.79
N GLY A 409 32.15 18.35 -9.45
CA GLY A 409 31.10 17.67 -8.69
C GLY A 409 30.86 18.31 -7.33
N ALA A 410 31.92 18.64 -6.59
CA ALA A 410 31.82 19.27 -5.26
C ALA A 410 31.21 20.68 -5.32
N CYS A 411 31.53 21.45 -6.36
CA CYS A 411 30.97 22.78 -6.56
C CYS A 411 29.48 22.71 -6.88
N TRP A 412 29.07 21.84 -7.80
CA TRP A 412 27.65 21.61 -8.10
C TRP A 412 26.89 21.08 -6.89
N TYR A 413 27.50 20.20 -6.10
CA TYR A 413 26.90 19.69 -4.87
C TYR A 413 26.60 20.82 -3.89
N SER A 414 27.58 21.72 -3.70
CA SER A 414 27.47 22.87 -2.80
C SER A 414 26.44 23.89 -3.29
N ALA A 415 26.34 24.12 -4.61
CA ALA A 415 25.27 24.93 -5.20
C ALA A 415 23.88 24.32 -4.91
N GLY A 416 23.72 23.01 -5.10
CA GLY A 416 22.47 22.31 -4.78
C GLY A 416 22.10 22.38 -3.30
N LEU A 417 23.09 22.20 -2.42
CA LEU A 417 22.91 22.33 -0.99
C LEU A 417 22.52 23.75 -0.58
N GLY A 418 23.09 24.78 -1.24
CA GLY A 418 22.70 26.17 -1.08
C GLY A 418 21.21 26.38 -1.38
N CYS A 419 20.75 25.96 -2.57
CA CYS A 419 19.33 26.04 -2.96
C CYS A 419 18.41 25.31 -1.97
N TYR A 420 18.83 24.13 -1.52
CA TYR A 420 18.10 23.36 -0.51
C TYR A 420 17.96 24.13 0.82
N GLN A 421 19.05 24.74 1.30
CA GLN A 421 19.05 25.52 2.53
C GLN A 421 18.18 26.78 2.42
N VAL A 422 18.17 27.47 1.28
CA VAL A 422 17.24 28.59 1.01
C VAL A 422 15.80 28.14 1.28
N SER A 423 15.39 27.03 0.65
CA SER A 423 14.05 26.47 0.76
C SER A 423 13.69 26.09 2.20
N GLU A 424 14.61 25.40 2.90
CA GLU A 424 14.43 24.99 4.30
C GLU A 424 14.28 26.20 5.25
N LYS A 425 15.01 27.30 5.01
CA LYS A 425 14.88 28.50 5.84
C LYS A 425 13.59 29.26 5.54
N LEU A 426 13.18 29.35 4.28
CA LEU A 426 11.90 29.94 3.92
C LEU A 426 10.73 29.17 4.54
N GLU A 427 10.77 27.83 4.54
CA GLU A 427 9.80 26.98 5.23
C GLU A 427 9.71 27.31 6.73
N LYS A 428 10.85 27.38 7.42
CA LYS A 428 10.92 27.75 8.84
C LYS A 428 10.46 29.17 9.11
N ALA A 429 10.70 30.11 8.19
CA ALA A 429 10.18 31.46 8.30
C ALA A 429 8.65 31.48 8.24
N ILE A 430 8.05 30.69 7.36
CA ILE A 430 6.59 30.54 7.25
C ILE A 430 6.03 29.93 8.56
N GLU A 431 6.64 28.86 9.07
CA GLU A 431 6.23 28.22 10.32
C GLU A 431 6.30 29.17 11.52
N ALA A 432 7.37 29.97 11.61
CA ALA A 432 7.51 31.01 12.63
C ALA A 432 6.45 32.12 12.49
N GLU A 433 6.11 32.53 11.27
CA GLU A 433 5.05 33.52 11.01
C GLU A 433 3.67 33.00 11.44
N VAL A 434 3.34 31.74 11.11
CA VAL A 434 2.09 31.09 11.55
C VAL A 434 2.01 31.00 13.07
N ALA A 435 3.15 30.82 13.74
CA ALA A 435 3.24 30.83 15.21
C ALA A 435 3.28 32.26 15.83
N GLY A 436 3.13 33.33 15.04
CA GLY A 436 3.18 34.72 15.51
C GLY A 436 4.58 35.22 15.89
N LYS A 437 5.65 34.46 15.58
CA LYS A 437 7.05 34.78 15.91
C LYS A 437 7.70 35.57 14.76
N LEU A 438 7.18 36.76 14.47
CA LEU A 438 7.58 37.55 13.29
C LEU A 438 9.08 37.89 13.21
N GLU A 439 9.71 38.18 14.34
CA GLU A 439 11.16 38.45 14.39
C GLU A 439 11.99 37.23 14.03
N VAL A 440 11.57 36.03 14.47
CA VAL A 440 12.23 34.77 14.12
C VAL A 440 12.05 34.49 12.63
N ALA A 441 10.85 34.73 12.09
CA ALA A 441 10.58 34.60 10.66
C ALA A 441 11.48 35.50 9.81
N ARG A 442 11.66 36.77 10.23
CA ARG A 442 12.56 37.71 9.56
C ARG A 442 14.01 37.22 9.54
N LYS A 443 14.54 36.74 10.66
CA LYS A 443 15.91 36.19 10.74
C LYS A 443 16.08 34.97 9.84
N TYR A 444 15.07 34.10 9.73
CA TYR A 444 15.13 32.97 8.80
C TYR A 444 15.11 33.41 7.33
N ARG A 445 14.37 34.46 6.97
CA ARG A 445 14.42 35.02 5.60
C ARG A 445 15.79 35.59 5.28
N GLU A 446 16.39 36.33 6.21
CA GLU A 446 17.76 36.84 6.05
C GLU A 446 18.77 35.69 5.88
N ALA A 447 18.64 34.61 6.66
CA ALA A 447 19.47 33.43 6.47
C ALA A 447 19.24 32.78 5.09
N ALA A 448 18.00 32.72 4.60
CA ALA A 448 17.68 32.21 3.27
C ALA A 448 18.33 33.06 2.17
N GLU A 449 18.26 34.39 2.27
CA GLU A 449 18.90 35.33 1.34
C GLU A 449 20.42 35.12 1.30
N GLN A 450 21.07 34.95 2.46
CA GLN A 450 22.51 34.68 2.53
C GLN A 450 22.89 33.33 1.89
N PHE A 451 22.08 32.28 2.08
CA PHE A 451 22.29 31.02 1.35
C PHE A 451 22.13 31.22 -0.16
N ALA A 452 21.16 32.01 -0.60
CA ALA A 452 20.93 32.27 -2.03
C ALA A 452 22.14 32.97 -2.68
N LEU A 453 22.80 33.88 -1.97
CA LEU A 453 24.03 34.55 -2.43
C LEU A 453 25.20 33.58 -2.66
N SER A 454 25.20 32.41 -2.02
CA SER A 454 26.26 31.41 -2.23
C SER A 454 26.09 30.57 -3.50
N VAL A 455 24.87 30.45 -4.03
CA VAL A 455 24.53 29.51 -5.11
C VAL A 455 25.21 29.86 -6.43
N GLU A 456 25.15 31.13 -6.85
CA GLU A 456 25.72 31.57 -8.13
C GLU A 456 27.26 31.48 -8.12
N PRO A 457 27.99 31.92 -7.08
CA PRO A 457 29.43 31.68 -6.98
C PRO A 457 29.83 30.19 -7.05
N TYR A 458 29.11 29.29 -6.37
CA TYR A 458 29.38 27.84 -6.52
C TYR A 458 29.14 27.34 -7.95
N THR A 459 28.07 27.82 -8.60
CA THR A 459 27.74 27.52 -10.01
C THR A 459 28.84 28.00 -10.95
N GLN A 460 29.35 29.22 -10.76
CA GLN A 460 30.45 29.78 -11.53
C GLN A 460 31.75 29.00 -11.30
N SER A 461 32.01 28.58 -10.06
CA SER A 461 33.14 27.70 -9.76
C SER A 461 33.07 26.39 -10.53
N ALA A 462 31.91 25.72 -10.52
CA ALA A 462 31.70 24.46 -11.22
C ALA A 462 31.97 24.62 -12.73
N ARG A 463 31.43 25.69 -13.35
CA ARG A 463 31.67 26.03 -14.76
C ARG A 463 33.15 26.31 -15.06
N ALA A 464 33.86 26.99 -14.17
CA ALA A 464 35.29 27.24 -14.31
C ALA A 464 36.10 25.93 -14.29
N TYR A 465 35.76 24.99 -13.39
CA TYR A 465 36.37 23.66 -13.38
C TYR A 465 36.04 22.86 -14.65
N THR A 466 34.81 22.92 -15.16
CA THR A 466 34.45 22.31 -16.45
C THR A 466 35.33 22.84 -17.59
N ALA A 467 35.68 24.12 -17.57
CA ALA A 467 36.56 24.78 -18.53
C ALA A 467 38.06 24.57 -18.26
N GLY A 468 38.44 23.80 -17.23
CA GLY A 468 39.83 23.55 -16.85
C GLY A 468 40.51 24.70 -16.10
N LYS A 469 39.77 25.74 -15.70
CA LYS A 469 40.30 26.95 -15.04
C LYS A 469 40.31 26.80 -13.51
N LYS A 470 41.29 26.05 -13.00
CA LYS A 470 41.34 25.66 -11.58
C LYS A 470 41.43 26.84 -10.60
N ASP A 471 42.29 27.82 -10.88
CA ASP A 471 42.48 28.97 -9.98
C ASP A 471 41.23 29.86 -9.92
N GLU A 472 40.56 30.05 -11.06
CA GLU A 472 39.28 30.77 -11.13
C GLU A 472 38.20 30.02 -10.34
N GLY A 473 38.10 28.70 -10.52
CA GLY A 473 37.19 27.85 -9.73
C GLY A 473 37.43 27.98 -8.23
N GLN A 474 38.68 27.94 -7.79
CA GLN A 474 39.05 28.07 -6.38
C GLN A 474 38.73 29.47 -5.81
N SER A 475 38.90 30.53 -6.60
CA SER A 475 38.53 31.89 -6.22
C SER A 475 37.03 31.98 -5.94
N TRP A 476 36.20 31.45 -6.84
CA TRP A 476 34.76 31.42 -6.68
C TRP A 476 34.31 30.59 -5.48
N ILE A 477 34.95 29.44 -5.20
CA ILE A 477 34.66 28.64 -3.98
C ILE A 477 34.84 29.48 -2.72
N ARG A 478 35.90 30.28 -2.63
CA ARG A 478 36.17 31.09 -1.43
C ARG A 478 35.06 32.11 -1.18
N ILE A 479 34.61 32.78 -2.24
CA ILE A 479 33.48 33.73 -2.18
C ILE A 479 32.21 33.01 -1.74
N ALA A 480 31.87 31.90 -2.41
CA ALA A 480 30.68 31.11 -2.14
C ALA A 480 30.62 30.63 -0.68
N SER A 481 31.76 30.12 -0.19
CA SER A 481 31.88 29.56 1.15
C SER A 481 31.73 30.64 2.23
N GLY A 482 32.20 31.86 1.98
CA GLY A 482 31.99 33.01 2.87
C GLY A 482 30.50 33.27 3.12
N PHE A 483 29.69 33.34 2.05
CA PHE A 483 28.24 33.52 2.18
C PHE A 483 27.57 32.32 2.87
N TYR A 484 27.95 31.09 2.48
CA TYR A 484 27.36 29.88 3.04
C TYR A 484 27.59 29.76 4.56
N TYR A 485 28.83 29.98 5.03
CA TYR A 485 29.14 29.88 6.46
C TYR A 485 28.49 31.02 7.27
N ALA A 486 28.42 32.23 6.74
CA ALA A 486 27.70 33.32 7.38
C ALA A 486 26.21 32.98 7.58
N ALA A 487 25.56 32.42 6.54
CA ALA A 487 24.17 31.96 6.60
C ALA A 487 23.98 30.82 7.61
N ALA A 488 24.93 29.87 7.67
CA ALA A 488 24.88 28.75 8.60
C ALA A 488 25.02 29.18 10.06
N GLU A 489 25.93 30.11 10.36
CA GLU A 489 26.09 30.67 11.70
C GLU A 489 24.86 31.49 12.13
N LEU A 490 24.28 32.28 11.22
CA LEU A 490 23.01 32.97 11.49
C LEU A 490 21.90 31.95 11.82
N ALA A 491 21.76 30.90 11.01
CA ALA A 491 20.77 29.85 11.26
C ALA A 491 20.97 29.11 12.60
N LYS A 492 22.23 28.92 13.01
CA LYS A 492 22.60 28.32 14.31
C LYS A 492 22.26 29.26 15.46
N ALA A 493 22.55 30.55 15.33
CA ALA A 493 22.21 31.57 16.33
C ALA A 493 20.68 31.66 16.54
N ILE A 494 19.88 31.59 15.47
CA ILE A 494 18.41 31.55 15.58
C ILE A 494 17.95 30.32 16.38
N LYS A 495 18.54 29.13 16.13
CA LYS A 495 18.21 27.91 16.88
C LYS A 495 18.58 28.02 18.36
N ALA A 496 19.73 28.62 18.68
CA ALA A 496 20.15 28.84 20.06
C ALA A 496 19.18 29.79 20.79
N GLU A 497 18.81 30.92 20.17
CA GLU A 497 17.83 31.85 20.74
C GLU A 497 16.46 31.21 21.00
N LEU A 498 16.03 30.27 20.14
CA LEU A 498 14.80 29.52 20.33
C LEU A 498 14.89 28.49 21.47
N ALA A 499 16.07 27.95 21.75
CA ALA A 499 16.29 27.00 22.84
C ALA A 499 16.36 27.70 24.22
N ASP A 500 16.87 28.93 24.26
CA ASP A 500 17.08 29.69 25.50
C ASP A 500 15.81 30.37 26.03
N LYS A 501 14.73 30.45 25.24
CA LYS A 501 13.45 31.02 25.68
C LYS A 501 12.60 29.88 26.28
N PRO A 502 12.52 29.73 27.61
CA PRO A 502 11.63 28.75 28.20
C PRO A 502 10.21 29.06 27.72
N GLU A 503 9.49 28.04 27.26
CA GLU A 503 8.07 28.19 26.93
C GLU A 503 7.36 28.71 28.17
N VAL A 504 6.98 29.98 28.15
CA VAL A 504 6.10 30.55 29.17
C VAL A 504 4.74 29.91 28.91
N VAL A 505 4.54 28.73 29.49
CA VAL A 505 3.26 28.03 29.48
C VAL A 505 2.28 28.92 30.24
N GLN A 506 1.49 29.71 29.50
CA GLN A 506 0.35 30.40 30.08
C GLN A 506 -0.63 29.33 30.54
N LYS A 507 -0.70 29.14 31.87
CA LYS A 507 -1.63 28.23 32.54
C LYS A 507 -3.05 28.76 32.52
#